data_AF-A0A932VMU1-F1
#
_entry.id   AF-A0A932VMU1-F1
#
_cell.length_a   1.000
_cell.length_b   1.000
_cell.length_c   1.000
_cell.angle_alpha   90.00
_cell.angle_beta   90.00
_cell.angle_gamma   90.00
#
_symmetry.space_group_name_H-M   'P 1'
#
loop_
_entity.id
_entity.type
_entity.pdbx_description
1 polymer ?
#
loop_
_entity_poly.entity_id
_entity_poly.type
_entity_poly.pdbx_seq_one_letter_code
_entity_poly.pdbx_strand_id
1 'polypeptide(L)' 'MNKSRYPTVSLLELNQKLDAEAKRLVREKEEGIVKYVSKVANLNGNSRMVFKRKSGAEVTLSFRLNADGNIRLAYEKQV' A
#
# COMPACT_ATOMS: atom_id res chain seq x y z
N MET A 1 -5.59 -0.39 43.97
CA MET A 1 -5.92 -1.17 42.76
C MET A 1 -5.37 -0.42 41.55
N ASN A 2 -4.34 -0.97 40.90
CA ASN A 2 -3.72 -0.34 39.73
C ASN A 2 -4.63 -0.61 38.52
N LYS A 3 -5.40 0.40 38.09
CA LYS A 3 -6.22 0.29 36.87
C LYS A 3 -5.25 0.22 35.70
N SER A 4 -5.23 -0.93 35.00
CA SER A 4 -4.48 -1.06 33.75
C SER A 4 -4.85 0.11 32.84
N ARG A 5 -3.85 0.90 32.44
CA ARG A 5 -4.01 2.08 31.56
C ARG A 5 -4.37 1.70 30.12
N TYR A 6 -4.42 0.41 29.81
CA TYR A 6 -4.67 -0.10 28.48
C TYR A 6 -6.08 -0.69 28.40
N PRO A 7 -6.93 -0.22 27.47
CA PRO A 7 -8.23 -0.82 27.25
C PRO A 7 -8.04 -2.28 26.87
N THR A 8 -8.84 -3.15 27.48
CA THR A 8 -8.85 -4.58 27.15
C THR A 8 -9.36 -4.72 25.72
N VAL A 9 -8.47 -5.02 24.78
CA VAL A 9 -8.83 -5.28 23.38
C VAL A 9 -9.12 -6.76 23.20
N SER A 10 -10.17 -7.09 22.48
CA SER A 10 -10.45 -8.47 22.10
C SER A 10 -9.42 -8.97 21.07
N LEU A 11 -9.26 -10.28 20.97
CA LEU A 11 -8.43 -10.89 19.91
C LEU A 11 -8.91 -10.49 18.51
N LEU A 12 -10.22 -10.31 18.33
CA LEU A 12 -10.82 -9.85 17.08
C LEU A 12 -10.36 -8.44 16.72
N GLU A 13 -10.44 -7.50 17.66
CA GLU A 13 -9.99 -6.12 17.45
C GLU A 13 -8.48 -6.04 17.19
N LEU A 14 -7.69 -6.89 17.87
CA LEU A 14 -6.24 -6.95 17.64
C LEU A 14 -5.94 -7.42 16.21
N ASN A 15 -6.60 -8.48 15.75
CA ASN A 15 -6.44 -8.98 14.39
C ASN A 15 -6.81 -7.93 13.33
N GLN A 16 -7.91 -7.19 13.54
CA GLN A 16 -8.31 -6.11 12.65
C GLN A 16 -7.26 -4.99 12.59
N LYS A 17 -6.69 -4.60 13.73
CA LYS A 17 -5.63 -3.58 13.80
C LYS A 17 -4.35 -4.03 13.09
N LEU A 18 -3.95 -5.29 13.28
CA LEU A 18 -2.77 -5.85 12.62
C LEU A 18 -2.96 -5.95 11.11
N ASP A 19 -4.14 -6.35 10.63
CA ASP A 19 -4.44 -6.37 9.20
C ASP A 19 -4.41 -4.97 8.58
N ALA A 20 -4.98 -3.97 9.26
CA ALA A 20 -4.92 -2.58 8.82
C ALA A 20 -3.48 -2.06 8.75
N GLU A 21 -2.66 -2.37 9.75
CA GLU A 21 -1.26 -1.96 9.80
C GLU A 21 -0.41 -2.66 8.72
N ALA A 22 -0.64 -3.96 8.50
CA ALA A 22 0.01 -4.70 7.42
C ALA A 22 -0.31 -4.08 6.05
N LYS A 23 -1.59 -3.72 5.81
CA LYS A 23 -2.01 -3.00 4.61
C LYS A 23 -1.33 -1.63 4.48
N ARG A 24 -1.21 -0.87 5.57
CA ARG A 24 -0.50 0.44 5.59
C ARG A 24 0.96 0.28 5.16
N LEU A 25 1.67 -0.67 5.76
CA LEU A 25 3.09 -0.91 5.46
C LEU A 25 3.32 -1.35 4.02
N VAL A 26 2.44 -2.18 3.45
CA VAL A 26 2.51 -2.58 2.04
C VAL A 26 2.34 -1.36 1.14
N ARG A 27 1.34 -0.51 1.41
CA ARG A 27 1.07 0.70 0.61
C ARG A 27 2.24 1.67 0.62
N GLU A 28 2.86 1.91 1.77
CA GLU A 28 4.03 2.81 1.87
C GLU A 28 5.21 2.31 1.03
N LYS A 29 5.44 0.99 1.01
CA LYS A 29 6.48 0.40 0.17
C LYS A 29 6.14 0.51 -1.32
N GLU A 30 4.91 0.21 -1.69
CA GLU A 30 4.43 0.34 -3.07
C GLU A 30 4.59 1.78 -3.59
N GLU A 31 4.17 2.77 -2.80
CA GLU A 31 4.36 4.19 -3.13
C GLU A 31 5.82 4.55 -3.31
N GLY A 32 6.71 4.09 -2.42
CA GLY A 32 8.15 4.33 -2.53
C GLY A 32 8.74 3.78 -3.83
N ILE A 33 8.38 2.55 -4.19
CA ILE A 33 8.81 1.91 -5.45
C ILE A 33 8.29 2.69 -6.65
N VAL A 34 7.00 3.05 -6.65
CA VAL A 34 6.39 3.81 -7.75
C VAL A 34 7.08 5.16 -7.93
N LYS A 35 7.35 5.91 -6.85
CA LYS A 35 8.07 7.21 -6.94
C LYS A 35 9.44 7.03 -7.56
N TYR A 36 10.19 6.03 -7.07
CA TYR A 36 11.54 5.76 -7.56
C TYR A 36 11.55 5.42 -9.05
N VAL A 37 10.78 4.41 -9.45
CA VAL A 37 10.73 3.95 -10.85
C VAL A 37 10.20 5.05 -11.77
N SER A 38 9.14 5.75 -11.36
CA SER A 38 8.57 6.83 -12.18
C SER A 38 9.55 7.96 -12.42
N LYS A 39 10.35 8.31 -11.40
CA LYS A 39 11.42 9.32 -11.53
C LYS A 39 12.53 8.84 -12.46
N VAL A 40 13.00 7.60 -12.31
CA VAL A 40 14.08 7.04 -13.12
C VAL A 40 13.67 6.88 -14.59
N ALA A 41 12.44 6.44 -14.84
CA ALA A 41 11.90 6.22 -16.18
C ALA A 41 11.20 7.45 -16.78
N ASN A 42 11.21 8.60 -16.09
CA ASN A 42 10.54 9.84 -16.48
C ASN A 42 9.08 9.63 -16.91
N LEU A 43 8.35 8.83 -16.13
CA LEU A 43 6.94 8.53 -16.38
C LEU A 43 6.06 9.73 -16.04
N ASN A 44 4.95 9.88 -16.75
CA ASN A 44 3.92 10.87 -16.46
C ASN A 44 2.52 10.30 -16.77
N GLY A 45 1.47 10.98 -16.27
CA GLY A 45 0.09 10.61 -16.56
C GLY A 45 -0.33 9.26 -15.95
N ASN A 46 -1.18 8.53 -16.65
CA ASN A 46 -1.66 7.22 -16.20
C ASN A 46 -0.60 6.15 -16.50
N SER A 47 -0.23 5.38 -15.49
CA SER A 47 0.83 4.38 -15.55
C SER A 47 0.41 3.10 -14.84
N ARG A 48 1.02 1.99 -15.25
CA ARG A 48 0.77 0.66 -14.69
C ARG A 48 2.11 -0.02 -14.41
N MET A 49 2.24 -0.59 -13.22
CA MET A 49 3.38 -1.43 -12.83
C MET A 49 2.91 -2.85 -12.60
N VAL A 50 3.65 -3.83 -13.12
CA VAL A 50 3.34 -5.26 -12.96
C VAL A 50 4.47 -5.91 -12.18
N PHE A 51 4.14 -6.43 -10.99
CA PHE A 51 5.05 -7.20 -10.16
C PHE A 51 4.79 -8.68 -10.39
N LYS A 52 5.78 -9.40 -10.92
CA LYS A 52 5.70 -10.84 -11.10
C LYS A 52 6.33 -11.56 -9.92
N ARG A 53 5.54 -12.37 -9.21
CA ARG A 53 6.04 -13.23 -8.14
C ARG A 53 6.78 -14.43 -8.73
N LYS A 54 7.71 -15.01 -7.97
CA LYS A 54 8.40 -16.26 -8.36
C LYS A 54 7.44 -17.43 -8.64
N SER A 55 6.24 -17.41 -8.02
CA SER A 55 5.17 -18.39 -8.28
C SER A 55 4.45 -18.20 -9.62
N GLY A 56 4.77 -17.14 -10.37
CA GLY A 56 4.09 -16.78 -11.62
C GLY A 56 2.88 -15.85 -11.44
N ALA A 57 2.39 -15.66 -10.21
CA ALA A 57 1.29 -14.73 -9.94
C ALA A 57 1.73 -13.27 -10.20
N GLU A 58 0.87 -12.51 -10.87
CA GLU A 58 1.11 -11.11 -11.19
C GLU A 58 0.26 -10.19 -10.30
N VAL A 59 0.90 -9.15 -9.76
CA VAL A 59 0.22 -8.08 -9.05
C VAL A 59 0.35 -6.82 -9.90
N THR A 60 -0.79 -6.26 -10.28
CA THR A 60 -0.84 -5.03 -11.05
C THR A 60 -1.14 -3.86 -10.13
N LEU A 61 -0.37 -2.79 -10.29
CA LEU A 61 -0.56 -1.54 -9.59
C LEU A 61 -0.76 -0.42 -10.61
N SER A 62 -1.97 0.13 -10.65
CA SER A 62 -2.36 1.21 -11.54
C SER A 62 -2.35 2.53 -10.78
N PHE A 63 -1.75 3.56 -11.38
CA PHE A 63 -1.55 4.84 -10.71
C PHE A 63 -1.53 6.00 -11.69
N ARG A 64 -1.84 7.20 -11.19
CA ARG A 64 -1.70 8.45 -11.94
C ARG A 64 -0.63 9.32 -11.30
N LEU A 65 0.31 9.78 -12.13
CA LEU A 65 1.32 10.76 -11.79
C LEU A 65 0.84 12.15 -12.19
N ASN A 66 0.95 13.09 -11.26
CA ASN A 66 0.79 14.51 -11.54
C ASN A 66 2.13 15.13 -11.97
N ALA A 67 2.10 16.34 -12.53
CA ALA A 67 3.30 17.04 -12.99
C ALA A 67 4.36 17.24 -11.87
N ASP A 68 3.93 17.31 -10.61
CA ASP A 68 4.81 17.44 -9.45
C ASP A 68 5.41 16.11 -8.95
N GLY A 69 5.16 14.99 -9.65
CA GLY A 69 5.59 13.66 -9.22
C GLY A 69 4.76 13.04 -8.09
N ASN A 70 3.67 13.70 -7.68
CA ASN A 70 2.72 13.16 -6.73
C ASN A 70 1.91 12.00 -7.34
N ILE A 71 1.74 10.92 -6.56
CA ILE A 71 1.07 9.70 -6.99
C ILE A 71 -0.36 9.67 -6.44
N ARG A 72 -1.31 9.29 -7.28
CA ARG A 72 -2.61 8.78 -6.85
C ARG A 72 -2.72 7.31 -7.23
N LEU A 73 -2.72 6.44 -6.22
CA LEU A 73 -2.90 5.00 -6.40
C LEU A 73 -4.37 4.68 -6.60
N ALA A 74 -4.68 3.97 -7.69
CA ALA A 74 -6.01 3.43 -7.93
C ALA A 74 -6.07 2.02 -7.33
N TYR A 75 -6.41 1.95 -6.04
CA TYR A 75 -6.70 0.66 -5.43
C TYR A 75 -8.07 0.20 -5.89
N GLU A 76 -8.14 -0.85 -6.70
CA GLU A 76 -9.40 -1.53 -6.94
C GLU A 76 -9.94 -2.02 -5.60
N LYS A 77 -11.16 -1.60 -5.28
CA LYS A 77 -11.86 -2.05 -4.07
C LYS A 77 -12.05 -3.56 -4.24
N GLN A 78 -11.30 -4.37 -3.49
CA GLN A 78 -11.57 -5.80 -3.41
C GLN A 78 -12.98 -5.95 -2.84
N VAL A 79 -13.88 -6.50 -3.67
CA VAL A 79 -15.26 -6.86 -3.32
C VAL A 79 -15.24 -8.09 -2.41
#